data_AF-A0AAW1CMA9-F1
#
_entry.id   AF-A0AAW1CMA9-F1
#
_cell.length_a   1.000
_cell.length_b   1.000
_cell.length_c   1.000
_cell.angle_alpha   90.00
_cell.angle_beta   90.00
_cell.angle_gamma   90.00
#
_symmetry.space_group_name_H-M   'P 1'
#
loop_
_entity.id
_entity.type
_entity.pdbx_description
1 polymer ?
#
loop_
_entity_poly.entity_id
_entity_poly.type
_entity_poly.pdbx_seq_one_letter_code
_entity_poly.pdbx_strand_id
1 'polypeptide(L)'
;MPAFFFTSEKYITGVVMANYTSGAPVHGNLTLKATVRPINRYQTEDRYLNDNSVVEKYFNFDEKFPFWLPTSDYYRPNTVPHLRFFNGVYEFRYPMDVLEKYVPSLDGMEIRVTATVGERFLDEVIEAYSTARVFNSSVRINFLAVHRKFLNRLCLSRYTFQHHSMMVHLYQQIYYKKVLWRYLQMLV
;
A
#
# COMPACT_ATOMS: atom_id res chain seq x y z
N MET A 1 2.22 -3.62 5.34
CA MET A 1 1.89 -3.39 3.92
C MET A 1 1.29 -1.98 3.80
N PRO A 2 1.59 -1.22 2.74
CA PRO A 2 0.93 0.05 2.45
C PRO A 2 -0.59 -0.09 2.32
N ALA A 3 -1.33 0.96 2.67
CA ALA A 3 -2.80 0.97 2.56
C ALA A 3 -3.30 1.10 1.12
N PHE A 4 -2.45 1.57 0.21
CA PHE A 4 -2.77 1.72 -1.20
C PHE A 4 -1.53 1.48 -2.07
N PHE A 5 -1.78 1.02 -3.29
CA PHE A 5 -0.81 0.82 -4.36
C PHE A 5 -1.29 1.51 -5.62
N PHE A 6 -0.36 1.98 -6.45
CA PHE A 6 -0.71 2.49 -7.77
C PHE A 6 -0.61 1.39 -8.83
N THR A 7 -1.43 1.49 -9.88
CA THR A 7 -1.33 0.60 -11.05
C THR A 7 0.00 0.72 -11.80
N SER A 8 0.79 1.78 -11.55
CA SER A 8 2.13 1.95 -12.12
C SER A 8 3.22 1.20 -11.34
N GLU A 9 2.92 0.66 -10.16
CA GLU A 9 3.87 -0.08 -9.35
C GLU A 9 4.00 -1.53 -9.83
N LYS A 10 5.23 -2.03 -9.91
CA LYS A 10 5.51 -3.39 -10.40
C LYS A 10 5.25 -4.48 -9.37
N TYR A 11 5.33 -4.14 -8.09
CA TYR A 11 5.28 -5.12 -7.00
C TYR A 11 4.40 -4.62 -5.85
N ILE A 12 3.58 -5.52 -5.33
CA ILE A 12 2.99 -5.40 -3.99
C ILE A 12 4.07 -5.80 -3.00
N THR A 13 4.36 -4.92 -2.07
CA THR A 13 5.38 -5.15 -1.05
C THR A 13 4.80 -5.05 0.35
N GLY A 14 5.38 -5.80 1.26
CA GLY A 14 5.00 -5.74 2.66
C GLY A 14 5.94 -6.54 3.53
N VAL A 15 5.83 -6.31 4.83
CA VAL A 15 6.60 -7.01 5.84
C VAL A 15 5.63 -7.78 6.71
N VAL A 16 5.91 -9.06 6.88
CA VAL A 16 5.29 -9.93 7.88
C VAL A 16 6.24 -9.97 9.07
N MET A 17 5.69 -9.71 10.26
CA MET A 17 6.45 -9.73 11.50
C MET A 17 5.67 -10.52 12.52
N ALA A 18 6.34 -11.47 13.19
CA ALA A 18 5.78 -12.21 14.30
C ALA A 18 6.85 -12.36 15.39
N ASN A 19 6.50 -11.88 16.57
CA ASN A 19 7.29 -12.00 17.78
C ASN A 19 6.43 -12.61 18.87
N TYR A 20 7.05 -13.38 19.75
CA TYR A 20 6.40 -13.83 20.97
C TYR A 20 6.10 -12.62 21.87
N THR A 21 5.15 -12.80 22.78
CA THR A 21 4.82 -11.80 23.82
C THR A 21 6.01 -11.49 24.73
N SER A 22 6.98 -12.40 24.82
CA SER A 22 8.28 -12.21 25.50
C SER A 22 9.26 -11.31 24.74
N GLY A 23 8.98 -10.99 23.48
CA GLY A 23 9.84 -10.18 22.60
C GLY A 23 10.82 -10.97 21.73
N ALA A 24 10.90 -12.30 21.89
CA ALA A 24 11.74 -13.14 21.02
C ALA A 24 11.10 -13.34 19.62
N PRO A 25 11.90 -13.49 18.54
CA PRO A 25 11.38 -13.75 17.22
C PRO A 25 10.76 -15.16 17.11
N VAL A 26 9.64 -15.26 16.40
CA VAL A 26 8.96 -16.54 16.13
C VAL A 26 9.71 -17.32 15.08
N HIS A 27 9.97 -18.60 15.35
CA HIS A 27 10.62 -19.51 14.42
C HIS A 27 9.63 -20.58 13.94
N GLY A 28 9.40 -20.66 12.63
CA GLY A 28 8.33 -21.49 12.12
C GLY A 28 8.23 -21.52 10.61
N ASN A 29 7.03 -21.86 10.12
CA ASN A 29 6.66 -21.74 8.72
C ASN A 29 5.80 -20.49 8.50
N LEU A 30 5.78 -19.99 7.26
CA LEU A 30 4.92 -18.88 6.87
C LEU A 30 4.24 -19.21 5.56
N THR A 31 2.92 -19.06 5.52
CA THR A 31 2.11 -19.14 4.31
C THR A 31 1.50 -17.77 4.02
N LEU A 32 1.51 -17.36 2.75
CA LEU A 32 0.92 -16.10 2.30
C LEU A 32 -0.12 -16.35 1.23
N LYS A 33 -1.30 -15.77 1.42
CA LYS A 33 -2.44 -15.83 0.51
C LYS A 33 -2.92 -14.42 0.17
N ALA A 34 -3.11 -14.12 -1.11
CA ALA A 34 -3.74 -12.91 -1.60
C ALA A 34 -5.17 -13.22 -2.01
N THR A 35 -6.10 -12.40 -1.57
CA THR A 35 -7.48 -12.37 -2.03
C THR A 35 -7.71 -11.00 -2.70
N VAL A 36 -8.06 -11.01 -3.98
CA VAL A 36 -8.39 -9.79 -4.73
C VAL A 36 -9.90 -9.72 -4.90
N ARG A 37 -10.50 -8.56 -4.58
CA ARG A 37 -11.95 -8.33 -4.70
C ARG A 37 -12.24 -6.89 -5.13
N PRO A 38 -13.35 -6.63 -5.83
CA PRO A 38 -13.74 -5.26 -6.18
C PRO A 38 -14.10 -4.42 -4.94
N ILE A 39 -13.70 -3.15 -4.93
CA ILE A 39 -14.13 -2.16 -3.92
C ILE A 39 -15.56 -1.75 -4.27
N ASN A 40 -16.53 -2.48 -3.72
CA ASN A 40 -17.93 -2.21 -4.00
C ASN A 40 -18.36 -0.90 -3.30
N ARG A 41 -18.37 0.23 -4.03
CA ARG A 41 -18.66 1.56 -3.45
C ARG A 41 -20.14 1.76 -3.15
N TYR A 42 -21.05 1.07 -3.84
CA TYR A 42 -22.50 1.20 -3.66
C TYR A 42 -23.22 0.00 -4.27
N GLN A 43 -23.42 -1.10 -3.54
CA GLN A 43 -24.43 -2.11 -3.93
C GLN A 43 -24.73 -3.03 -2.74
N THR A 44 -25.85 -2.75 -2.09
CA THR A 44 -26.43 -3.58 -1.02
C THR A 44 -27.17 -4.80 -1.59
N GLU A 45 -27.38 -4.88 -2.91
CA GLU A 45 -28.25 -5.91 -3.52
C GLU A 45 -27.54 -7.01 -4.35
N ASP A 46 -26.30 -6.80 -4.81
CA ASP A 46 -25.61 -7.77 -5.71
C ASP A 46 -24.67 -8.77 -4.98
N ARG A 47 -24.83 -8.94 -3.66
CA ARG A 47 -23.99 -9.83 -2.84
C ARG A 47 -24.06 -11.31 -3.24
N TYR A 48 -25.10 -11.73 -3.95
CA TYR A 48 -25.32 -13.12 -4.34
C TYR A 48 -24.85 -13.48 -5.77
N LEU A 49 -24.47 -12.49 -6.61
CA LEU A 49 -24.07 -12.74 -8.01
C LEU A 49 -22.57 -12.62 -8.28
N ASN A 50 -21.79 -12.04 -7.36
CA ASN A 50 -20.39 -11.63 -7.60
C ASN A 50 -19.33 -12.47 -6.87
N ASP A 51 -19.64 -13.68 -6.41
CA ASP A 51 -18.65 -14.55 -5.75
C ASP A 51 -17.54 -14.99 -6.74
N ASN A 52 -17.86 -15.04 -8.04
CA ASN A 52 -16.92 -15.36 -9.11
C ASN A 52 -15.84 -14.28 -9.36
N SER A 53 -15.96 -13.11 -8.74
CA SER A 53 -14.98 -12.02 -8.89
C SER A 53 -13.84 -12.09 -7.87
N VAL A 54 -13.94 -12.97 -6.87
CA VAL A 54 -12.93 -13.10 -5.82
C VAL A 54 -11.83 -14.05 -6.29
N VAL A 55 -10.63 -13.51 -6.47
CA VAL A 55 -9.47 -14.30 -6.89
C VAL A 55 -8.57 -14.56 -5.70
N GLU A 56 -8.42 -15.83 -5.33
CA GLU A 56 -7.46 -16.26 -4.30
C GLU A 56 -6.20 -16.87 -4.92
N LYS A 57 -5.03 -16.45 -4.44
CA LYS A 57 -3.72 -16.95 -4.87
C LYS A 57 -2.73 -17.05 -3.73
N TYR A 58 -1.92 -18.10 -3.73
CA TYR A 58 -0.79 -18.24 -2.82
C TYR A 58 0.46 -17.56 -3.40
N PHE A 59 1.31 -17.04 -2.51
CA PHE A 59 2.56 -16.42 -2.90
C PHE A 59 3.65 -17.47 -3.00
N ASN A 60 4.54 -17.32 -3.99
CA ASN A 60 5.78 -18.06 -4.01
C ASN A 60 6.82 -17.34 -3.15
N PHE A 61 7.72 -18.13 -2.56
CA PHE A 61 8.78 -17.65 -1.68
C PHE A 61 10.14 -17.85 -2.34
N ASP A 62 11.00 -16.85 -2.23
CA ASP A 62 12.37 -16.88 -2.76
C ASP A 62 13.33 -17.42 -1.68
N GLU A 63 13.04 -18.61 -1.13
CA GLU A 63 13.85 -19.22 -0.09
C GLU A 63 15.18 -19.73 -0.67
N LYS A 64 16.30 -19.24 -0.13
CA LYS A 64 17.63 -19.71 -0.52
C LYS A 64 18.01 -20.93 0.29
N PHE A 65 18.05 -22.08 -0.37
CA PHE A 65 18.53 -23.30 0.24
C PHE A 65 20.05 -23.43 0.11
N PRO A 66 20.72 -24.02 1.12
CA PRO A 66 22.12 -24.41 0.99
C PRO A 66 22.28 -25.49 -0.09
N PHE A 67 23.42 -25.50 -0.75
CA PHE A 67 23.69 -26.33 -1.95
C PHE A 67 23.57 -27.85 -1.71
N TRP A 68 23.70 -28.31 -0.46
CA TRP A 68 23.62 -29.73 -0.09
C TRP A 68 22.19 -30.26 0.05
N LEU A 69 21.16 -29.39 -0.01
CA LEU A 69 19.76 -29.80 0.11
C LEU A 69 19.13 -29.94 -1.29
N PRO A 70 18.64 -31.13 -1.67
CA PRO A 70 18.02 -31.32 -2.98
C PRO A 70 16.67 -30.58 -3.07
N THR A 71 16.54 -29.68 -4.03
CA THR A 71 15.32 -28.88 -4.25
C THR A 71 14.13 -29.70 -4.77
N SER A 72 14.36 -30.94 -5.22
CA SER A 72 13.32 -31.80 -5.81
C SER A 72 12.24 -32.24 -4.82
N ASP A 73 12.60 -32.41 -3.53
CA ASP A 73 11.64 -32.81 -2.50
C ASP A 73 10.70 -31.65 -2.08
N TYR A 74 11.08 -30.42 -2.45
CA TYR A 74 10.39 -29.19 -2.06
C TYR A 74 9.26 -28.81 -3.02
N TYR A 75 9.48 -28.94 -4.34
CA TYR A 75 8.45 -28.68 -5.34
C TYR A 75 7.54 -29.89 -5.51
N ARG A 76 6.74 -30.19 -4.49
CA ARG A 76 5.60 -31.10 -4.67
C ARG A 76 4.49 -30.33 -5.41
N PRO A 77 4.04 -30.78 -6.59
CA PRO A 77 3.11 -30.03 -7.44
C PRO A 77 1.72 -29.77 -6.82
N ASN A 78 1.41 -30.37 -5.67
CA ASN A 78 0.11 -30.25 -5.00
C ASN A 78 0.19 -29.68 -3.58
N THR A 79 1.33 -29.12 -3.16
CA THR A 79 1.48 -28.51 -1.83
C THR A 79 1.32 -27.00 -1.88
N VAL A 80 0.68 -26.44 -0.86
CA VAL A 80 0.58 -24.99 -0.70
C VAL A 80 1.99 -24.40 -0.52
N PRO A 81 2.38 -23.40 -1.33
CA PRO A 81 3.66 -22.71 -1.15
C PRO A 81 3.75 -22.09 0.24
N HIS A 82 4.83 -22.40 0.95
CA HIS A 82 5.12 -21.85 2.26
C HIS A 82 6.63 -21.67 2.42
N LEU A 83 7.01 -20.67 3.20
CA LEU A 83 8.37 -20.48 3.67
C LEU A 83 8.63 -21.47 4.81
N ARG A 84 9.70 -22.25 4.71
CA ARG A 84 10.02 -23.27 5.71
C ARG A 84 10.73 -22.69 6.93
N PHE A 85 11.65 -21.75 6.71
CA PHE A 85 12.42 -21.10 7.75
C PHE A 85 12.00 -19.64 7.89
N PHE A 86 10.92 -19.41 8.62
CA PHE A 86 10.52 -18.07 9.06
C PHE A 86 11.23 -17.72 10.36
N ASN A 87 11.93 -16.57 10.38
CA ASN A 87 12.76 -16.11 11.51
C ASN A 87 12.24 -14.76 12.05
N GLY A 88 10.96 -14.70 12.37
CA GLY A 88 10.30 -13.55 12.98
C GLY A 88 9.95 -12.40 12.01
N VAL A 89 10.73 -12.18 10.95
CA VAL A 89 10.46 -11.13 9.96
C VAL A 89 10.67 -11.67 8.54
N TYR A 90 9.75 -11.32 7.64
CA TYR A 90 9.86 -11.63 6.21
C TYR A 90 9.30 -10.48 5.37
N GLU A 91 10.11 -9.97 4.43
CA GLU A 91 9.67 -9.01 3.43
C GLU A 91 9.23 -9.75 2.17
N PHE A 92 7.96 -9.63 1.81
CA PHE A 92 7.43 -10.22 0.59
C PHE A 92 7.33 -9.18 -0.52
N ARG A 93 7.56 -9.65 -1.74
CA ARG A 93 7.38 -8.87 -2.97
C ARG A 93 6.62 -9.72 -3.96
N TYR A 94 5.50 -9.21 -4.46
CA TYR A 94 4.64 -9.96 -5.36
C TYR A 94 4.36 -9.17 -6.63
N PRO A 95 4.66 -9.72 -7.82
CA PRO A 95 4.52 -9.00 -9.08
C PRO A 95 3.06 -8.70 -9.39
N MET A 96 2.77 -7.43 -9.67
CA MET A 96 1.42 -6.96 -9.99
C MET A 96 0.90 -7.57 -11.30
N ASP A 97 1.80 -7.75 -12.27
CA ASP A 97 1.55 -8.37 -13.58
C ASP A 97 0.90 -9.76 -13.47
N VAL A 98 1.16 -10.50 -12.38
CA VAL A 98 0.55 -11.81 -12.17
C VAL A 98 -0.93 -11.67 -11.81
N LEU A 99 -1.31 -10.63 -11.06
CA LEU A 99 -2.72 -10.36 -10.72
C LEU A 99 -3.51 -9.84 -11.92
N GLU A 100 -2.88 -9.02 -12.79
CA GLU A 100 -3.50 -8.49 -14.01
C GLU A 100 -3.97 -9.58 -14.96
N LYS A 101 -3.33 -10.77 -14.94
CA LYS A 101 -3.76 -11.91 -15.77
C LYS A 101 -5.07 -12.53 -15.31
N TYR A 102 -5.44 -12.34 -14.04
CA TYR A 102 -6.63 -12.94 -13.45
C TYR A 102 -7.81 -11.97 -13.32
N VAL A 103 -7.55 -10.66 -13.35
CA VAL A 103 -8.55 -9.63 -13.12
C VAL A 103 -8.55 -8.68 -14.31
N PRO A 104 -9.72 -8.29 -14.87
CA PRO A 104 -9.79 -7.43 -16.06
C PRO A 104 -9.17 -6.05 -15.86
N SER A 105 -9.24 -5.50 -14.65
CA SER A 105 -8.58 -4.25 -14.26
C SER A 105 -8.24 -4.26 -12.78
N LEU A 106 -7.06 -3.76 -12.42
CA LEU A 106 -6.68 -3.60 -11.01
C LEU A 106 -7.22 -2.32 -10.38
N ASP A 107 -7.59 -1.31 -11.18
CA ASP A 107 -8.11 -0.05 -10.64
C ASP A 107 -9.45 -0.29 -9.90
N GLY A 108 -9.54 0.23 -8.68
CA GLY A 108 -10.73 0.02 -7.84
C GLY A 108 -10.82 -1.37 -7.20
N MET A 109 -9.74 -2.15 -7.22
CA MET A 109 -9.67 -3.44 -6.51
C MET A 109 -9.07 -3.29 -5.11
N GLU A 110 -9.53 -4.15 -4.21
CA GLU A 110 -8.97 -4.34 -2.88
C GLU A 110 -8.23 -5.68 -2.83
N ILE A 111 -7.00 -5.62 -2.34
CA ILE A 111 -6.13 -6.76 -2.15
C ILE A 111 -6.02 -7.00 -0.66
N ARG A 112 -6.46 -8.18 -0.20
CA ARG A 112 -6.27 -8.65 1.15
C ARG A 112 -5.18 -9.71 1.16
N VAL A 113 -4.08 -9.43 1.83
CA VAL A 113 -3.00 -10.40 2.05
C VAL A 113 -3.19 -11.00 3.43
N THR A 114 -3.38 -12.31 3.49
CA THR A 114 -3.44 -13.11 4.71
C THR A 114 -2.11 -13.84 4.89
N ALA A 115 -1.52 -13.69 6.07
CA ALA A 115 -0.33 -14.37 6.53
C ALA A 115 -0.71 -15.36 7.62
N THR A 116 -0.34 -16.62 7.42
CA THR A 116 -0.52 -17.69 8.39
C THR A 116 0.87 -18.14 8.84
N VAL A 117 1.20 -17.96 10.11
CA VAL A 117 2.48 -18.33 10.70
C VAL A 117 2.23 -19.52 11.62
N GLY A 118 2.89 -20.65 11.35
CA GLY A 118 2.85 -21.82 12.21
C GLY A 118 4.18 -21.96 12.94
N GLU A 119 4.14 -22.07 14.25
CA GLU A 119 5.33 -22.35 15.05
C GLU A 119 5.45 -23.84 15.40
N ARG A 120 6.67 -24.29 15.67
CA ARG A 120 6.97 -25.71 15.98
C ARG A 120 7.03 -26.05 17.46
N PHE A 121 7.08 -25.04 18.34
CA PHE A 121 7.37 -25.26 19.76
C PHE A 121 6.08 -25.35 20.59
N LEU A 122 5.11 -24.48 20.32
CA LEU A 122 3.79 -24.50 20.95
C LEU A 122 2.71 -25.14 20.07
N ASP A 123 3.07 -25.61 18.87
CA ASP A 123 2.13 -26.10 17.83
C ASP A 123 0.97 -25.12 17.56
N GLU A 124 1.25 -23.82 17.64
CA GLU A 124 0.27 -22.75 17.42
C GLU A 124 0.35 -22.23 15.98
N VAL A 125 -0.82 -21.94 15.41
CA VAL A 125 -0.95 -21.32 14.09
C VAL A 125 -1.71 -20.01 14.25
N ILE A 126 -1.06 -18.91 13.91
CA ILE A 126 -1.60 -17.56 14.04
C ILE A 126 -1.82 -16.98 12.65
N GLU A 127 -3.00 -16.41 12.43
CA GLU A 127 -3.36 -15.75 11.19
C GLU A 127 -3.50 -14.25 11.38
N ALA A 128 -2.93 -13.49 10.44
CA ALA A 128 -3.07 -12.05 10.37
C ALA A 128 -3.38 -11.64 8.92
N TYR A 129 -4.03 -10.50 8.75
CA TYR A 129 -4.29 -9.97 7.41
C TYR A 129 -4.00 -8.49 7.31
N SER A 130 -3.72 -8.04 6.10
CA SER A 130 -3.57 -6.64 5.76
C SER A 130 -4.29 -6.37 4.45
N THR A 131 -4.93 -5.21 4.33
CA THR A 131 -5.68 -4.80 3.15
C THR A 131 -5.02 -3.60 2.50
N ALA A 132 -4.98 -3.61 1.17
CA ALA A 132 -4.52 -2.50 0.36
C ALA A 132 -5.47 -2.26 -0.81
N ARG A 133 -5.58 -1.02 -1.24
CA ARG A 133 -6.42 -0.62 -2.38
C ARG A 133 -5.55 -0.25 -3.57
N VAL A 134 -5.96 -0.66 -4.74
CA VAL A 134 -5.24 -0.32 -5.97
C VAL A 134 -5.98 0.78 -6.70
N PHE A 135 -5.25 1.84 -7.02
CA PHE A 135 -5.78 2.98 -7.75
C PHE A 135 -4.93 3.29 -8.98
N ASN A 136 -5.60 3.78 -10.01
CA ASN A 136 -4.92 4.46 -11.09
C ASN A 136 -4.09 5.64 -10.52
N SER A 137 -2.86 5.81 -11.02
CA SER A 137 -1.94 6.88 -10.63
C SER A 137 -2.44 8.30 -10.97
N SER A 138 -3.55 8.42 -11.71
CA SER A 138 -4.13 9.70 -12.09
C SER A 138 -4.89 10.36 -10.93
N VAL A 139 -4.34 11.45 -10.40
CA VAL A 139 -4.96 12.22 -9.30
C VAL A 139 -5.96 13.24 -9.86
N ARG A 140 -7.19 13.22 -9.37
CA ARG A 140 -8.19 14.28 -9.63
C ARG A 140 -8.31 15.17 -8.39
N ILE A 141 -8.03 16.46 -8.53
CA ILE A 141 -8.14 17.45 -7.45
C ILE A 141 -9.41 18.26 -7.67
N ASN A 142 -10.36 18.14 -6.75
CA ASN A 142 -11.55 18.99 -6.73
C ASN A 142 -11.38 20.06 -5.65
N PHE A 143 -11.23 21.32 -6.05
CA PHE A 143 -11.22 22.44 -5.13
C PHE A 143 -12.66 22.74 -4.70
N LEU A 144 -13.04 22.28 -3.51
CA LEU A 144 -14.43 22.37 -3.03
C LEU A 144 -14.84 23.74 -2.48
N ALA A 145 -13.89 24.66 -2.22
CA ALA A 145 -14.22 26.05 -1.92
C ALA A 145 -12.95 26.93 -1.96
N VAL A 146 -12.88 27.85 -2.93
CA VAL A 146 -12.23 29.14 -2.69
C VAL A 146 -13.36 30.15 -2.64
N HIS A 147 -13.56 30.80 -1.49
CA HIS A 147 -14.54 31.88 -1.38
C HIS A 147 -14.16 32.99 -2.36
N ARG A 148 -14.87 33.08 -3.49
CA ARG A 148 -14.67 34.12 -4.50
C ARG A 148 -15.23 35.44 -3.98
N LYS A 149 -14.41 36.21 -3.25
CA LYS A 149 -14.43 37.68 -3.39
C LYS A 149 -13.29 38.08 -4.32
N PHE A 150 -13.60 38.12 -5.60
CA PHE A 150 -12.72 38.71 -6.61
C PHE A 150 -12.78 40.24 -6.43
N LEU A 151 -11.88 40.79 -5.61
CA LEU A 151 -11.63 42.23 -5.64
C LEU A 151 -10.85 42.52 -6.93
N ASN A 152 -11.52 43.17 -7.88
CA ASN A 152 -10.97 43.64 -9.15
C ASN A 152 -9.81 44.63 -8.91
N ARG A 153 -8.59 44.14 -8.64
CA ARG A 153 -7.32 44.88 -8.85
C ARG A 153 -6.01 44.14 -8.55
N LEU A 154 -5.99 42.83 -8.31
CA LEU A 154 -4.73 42.13 -8.07
C LEU A 154 -4.48 41.04 -9.11
N CYS A 155 -3.31 41.15 -9.74
CA CYS A 155 -2.80 40.29 -10.80
C CYS A 155 -2.79 38.82 -10.33
N LEU A 156 -3.47 37.94 -11.07
CA LEU A 156 -3.40 36.50 -10.85
C LEU A 156 -2.02 36.02 -11.29
N SER A 157 -1.15 35.70 -10.33
CA SER A 157 0.05 34.92 -10.63
C SER A 157 -0.38 33.49 -10.98
N ARG A 158 -0.18 33.12 -12.24
CA ARG A 158 -0.39 31.77 -12.77
C ARG A 158 0.70 30.88 -12.18
N TYR A 159 0.37 30.02 -11.23
CA TYR A 159 1.34 29.06 -10.70
C TYR A 159 1.35 27.81 -11.58
N THR A 160 2.26 27.77 -12.56
CA THR A 160 2.65 26.53 -13.24
C THR A 160 3.65 25.80 -12.35
N PHE A 161 3.27 24.65 -11.80
CA PHE A 161 4.20 23.77 -11.11
C PHE A 161 5.08 23.07 -12.15
N GLN A 162 6.28 23.60 -12.39
CA GLN A 162 7.37 22.83 -12.98
C GLN A 162 8.19 22.23 -11.84
N HIS A 163 8.23 20.90 -11.80
CA HIS A 163 9.19 20.16 -11.00
C HIS A 163 10.59 20.58 -11.43
N HIS A 164 11.30 21.35 -10.60
CA HIS A 164 12.74 21.20 -10.31
C HIS A 164 13.16 22.19 -9.22
N SER A 165 13.80 21.66 -8.17
CA SER A 165 14.77 22.30 -7.26
C SER A 165 14.70 23.82 -7.05
N MET A 166 14.22 24.26 -5.87
CA MET A 166 14.97 25.20 -5.01
C MET A 166 14.25 25.44 -3.67
N MET A 167 14.78 24.80 -2.63
CA MET A 167 14.75 25.36 -1.28
C MET A 167 15.61 26.65 -1.27
N VAL A 168 15.32 27.53 -0.32
CA VAL A 168 16.01 28.81 -0.03
C VAL A 168 15.52 29.98 -0.89
N HIS A 169 14.40 30.61 -0.49
CA HIS A 169 14.12 32.06 -0.67
C HIS A 169 12.80 32.51 -0.01
N LEU A 170 12.00 31.60 0.54
CA LEU A 170 10.66 31.91 1.07
C LEU A 170 10.61 32.65 2.41
N TYR A 171 11.72 32.76 3.16
CA TYR A 171 11.68 33.34 4.50
C TYR A 171 11.71 34.87 4.55
N GLN A 172 12.14 35.56 3.50
CA GLN A 172 12.41 37.01 3.58
C GLN A 172 11.21 37.89 3.15
N GLN A 173 10.25 37.36 2.38
CA GLN A 173 9.09 38.14 1.95
C GLN A 173 7.94 38.21 2.97
N ILE A 174 7.83 37.24 3.89
CA ILE A 174 6.74 37.21 4.87
C ILE A 174 6.91 38.31 5.94
N TYR A 175 8.16 38.69 6.25
CA TYR A 175 8.42 39.66 7.32
C TYR A 175 8.10 41.11 6.95
N TYR A 176 8.32 41.53 5.70
CA TYR A 176 8.07 42.93 5.30
C TYR A 176 6.58 43.28 5.20
N LYS A 177 5.70 42.32 4.91
CA LYS A 177 4.26 42.58 4.81
C LYS A 177 3.56 42.74 6.16
N LYS A 178 4.12 42.18 7.24
CA LYS A 178 3.54 42.26 8.60
C LYS A 178 3.84 43.59 9.30
N VAL A 179 4.95 44.25 8.96
CA VAL A 179 5.36 45.52 9.59
C VAL A 179 4.60 46.71 9.01
N LEU A 180 4.34 46.73 7.69
CA LEU A 180 3.64 47.86 7.05
C LEU A 180 2.17 48.00 7.48
N TRP A 181 1.51 46.90 7.86
CA TRP A 181 0.13 46.92 8.35
C TRP A 181 -0.01 47.52 9.76
N ARG A 182 1.06 47.55 10.55
CA ARG A 182 1.02 48.07 11.93
C ARG A 182 1.13 49.60 11.99
N TYR A 183 1.66 50.25 10.96
CA TYR A 183 1.75 51.72 10.90
C TYR A 183 0.47 52.39 10.38
N LEU A 184 -0.38 51.67 9.64
CA LEU A 184 -1.60 52.21 9.03
C LEU A 184 -2.83 52.19 9.96
N GLN A 185 -2.73 51.62 11.16
CA GLN A 185 -3.81 51.62 12.17
C GLN A 185 -3.64 52.65 13.29
N MET A 186 -2.59 53.49 13.27
CA MET A 186 -2.31 54.47 14.33
C MET A 186 -2.65 55.93 13.96
N LEU A 187 -3.30 56.16 12.80
CA LEU A 187 -3.58 57.51 12.27
C LEU A 187 -5.06 57.80 11.99
N VAL A 188 -5.99 57.12 12.68
CA VAL A 188 -7.42 57.49 12.70
C VAL A 188 -7.93 57.45 14.13
#